data_AF-A0A961TIT0-F1
#
_entry.id   AF-A0A961TIT0-F1
#
_cell.length_a   1.000
_cell.length_b   1.000
_cell.length_c   1.000
_cell.angle_alpha   90.00
_cell.angle_beta   90.00
_cell.angle_gamma   90.00
#
_symmetry.space_group_name_H-M   'P 1'
#
loop_
_entity.id
_entity.type
_entity.pdbx_description
1 polymer ?
#
loop_
_entity_poly.entity_id
_entity_poly.type
_entity_poly.pdbx_seq_one_letter_code
_entity_poly.pdbx_strand_id
1 'polypeptide(L)' 'MLDLALILFFPFFMAFAGASDLVSMTISNKVSLALMAGFMLFAWMIGLSYEAIAWHWAMFALVLFIGFV' A
#
# COMPACT_ATOMS: atom_id res chain seq x y z
N MET A 1 12.10 -12.55 -10.05
CA MET A 1 10.66 -12.28 -10.18
C MET A 1 10.13 -11.42 -9.03
N LEU A 2 10.59 -11.62 -7.79
CA LEU A 2 10.20 -10.80 -6.63
C LEU A 2 10.56 -9.31 -6.79
N ASP A 3 11.74 -8.99 -7.31
CA ASP A 3 12.19 -7.59 -7.47
C ASP A 3 11.27 -6.79 -8.40
N LEU A 4 10.85 -7.41 -9.51
CA LEU A 4 9.90 -6.80 -10.43
C LEU A 4 8.54 -6.56 -9.75
N ALA A 5 8.08 -7.52 -8.94
CA ALA A 5 6.87 -7.35 -8.17
C ALA A 5 7.00 -6.21 -7.15
N LEU A 6 8.11 -6.12 -6.41
CA LEU A 6 8.37 -5.03 -5.46
C LEU A 6 8.34 -3.65 -6.13
N ILE A 7 8.94 -3.53 -7.32
CA ILE A 7 9.00 -2.28 -8.06
C ILE A 7 7.62 -1.91 -8.64
N LEU A 8 6.89 -2.89 -9.17
CA LEU A 8 5.64 -2.62 -9.91
C LEU A 8 4.38 -2.64 -9.05
N PHE A 9 4.40 -3.28 -7.88
CA PHE A 9 3.19 -3.49 -7.09
C PHE A 9 2.50 -2.17 -6.73
N PHE A 10 3.22 -1.24 -6.11
CA PHE A 10 2.67 0.06 -5.76
C PHE A 10 2.19 0.86 -6.99
N PRO A 11 3.03 1.15 -8.01
CA PRO A 11 2.59 1.99 -9.13
C PRO A 11 1.45 1.35 -9.95
N PHE A 12 1.41 0.02 -10.05
CA PHE A 12 0.30 -0.68 -10.70
C PHE A 12 -1.02 -0.44 -9.98
N PHE A 13 -1.06 -0.66 -8.67
CA PHE A 13 -2.28 -0.43 -7.88
C PHE A 13 -2.69 1.04 -7.84
N MET A 14 -1.74 1.98 -7.84
CA MET A 14 -2.04 3.41 -7.94
C MET A 14 -2.64 3.77 -9.30
N ALA A 15 -2.08 3.26 -10.40
CA ALA A 15 -2.63 3.47 -11.74
C ALA A 15 -4.04 2.85 -11.87
N PHE A 16 -4.24 1.65 -11.33
CA PHE A 16 -5.54 1.00 -11.28
C PHE A 16 -6.55 1.79 -10.46
N ALA A 17 -6.18 2.30 -9.28
CA ALA A 17 -7.05 3.12 -8.45
C ALA A 17 -7.53 4.35 -9.22
N GLY A 18 -6.61 5.11 -9.84
CA GLY A 18 -6.95 6.28 -10.64
C GLY A 18 -7.83 5.95 -11.85
N ALA A 19 -7.53 4.88 -12.58
CA ALA A 19 -8.35 4.44 -13.71
C ALA A 19 -9.77 4.00 -13.26
N SER A 20 -9.86 3.27 -12.14
CA SER A 20 -11.14 2.82 -11.58
C SER A 20 -12.00 3.98 -11.06
N ASP A 21 -11.37 5.03 -10.54
CA ASP A 21 -12.03 6.24 -10.10
C ASP A 21 -12.63 7.01 -11.28
N LEU A 22 -11.87 7.17 -12.38
CA LEU A 22 -12.37 7.82 -13.61
C LEU A 22 -13.59 7.11 -14.21
N VAL A 23 -13.66 5.78 -14.11
CA VAL A 23 -14.75 4.99 -14.68
C VAL A 23 -15.95 4.89 -13.73
N SER A 24 -15.71 4.66 -12.44
CA SER A 24 -16.78 4.37 -11.48
C SER A 24 -17.23 5.57 -10.67
N MET A 25 -16.40 6.61 -10.53
CA MET A 25 -16.56 7.72 -9.58
C MET A 25 -16.82 7.24 -8.13
N THR A 26 -16.45 5.99 -7.81
CA THR A 26 -16.60 5.40 -6.49
C THR A 26 -15.23 5.00 -5.97
N ILE A 27 -14.79 5.64 -4.89
CA ILE A 27 -13.51 5.32 -4.27
C ILE A 27 -13.68 4.09 -3.39
N SER A 28 -13.50 2.91 -4.00
CA SER A 28 -13.53 1.64 -3.28
C SER A 28 -12.22 1.43 -2.50
N ASN A 29 -12.32 1.32 -1.17
CA ASN A 29 -11.18 1.04 -0.27
C ASN A 29 -10.50 -0.32 -0.50
N LYS A 30 -11.01 -1.15 -1.41
CA LYS A 30 -10.41 -2.46 -1.75
C LYS A 30 -8.96 -2.32 -2.22
N VAL A 31 -8.63 -1.28 -2.99
CA VAL A 31 -7.25 -1.06 -3.47
C VAL A 31 -6.33 -0.74 -2.30
N SER A 32 -6.76 0.14 -1.38
CA SER A 32 -6.03 0.46 -0.16
C SER A 32 -5.76 -0.78 0.69
N LEU A 33 -6.77 -1.63 0.89
CA LEU A 33 -6.62 -2.89 1.62
C LEU A 33 -5.65 -3.86 0.93
N ALA A 34 -5.69 -3.96 -0.40
CA ALA A 34 -4.76 -4.77 -1.16
C ALA A 34 -3.31 -4.27 -1.03
N LEU A 35 -3.09 -2.95 -1.05
CA LEU A 35 -1.79 -2.33 -0.82
C LEU A 35 -1.24 -2.64 0.57
N MET A 36 -2.06 -2.53 1.62
CA MET A 36 -1.71 -2.86 3.00
C MET A 36 -1.32 -4.33 3.16
N ALA A 37 -2.14 -5.25 2.62
CA ALA A 37 -1.87 -6.68 2.67
C ALA A 37 -0.61 -7.06 1.87
N GLY A 38 -0.44 -6.47 0.68
CA GLY A 38 0.75 -6.67 -0.14
C GLY A 38 2.02 -6.19 0.53
N PHE A 39 2.01 -5.03 1.17
CA PHE A 39 3.14 -4.55 1.97
C PHE A 39 3.56 -5.58 3.02
N MET A 40 2.62 -6.14 3.79
CA MET A 40 2.93 -7.15 4.80
C MET A 40 3.55 -8.41 4.21
N LEU A 41 3.03 -8.87 3.07
CA LEU A 41 3.58 -10.03 2.36
C LEU A 41 5.02 -9.75 1.89
N PHE A 42 5.26 -8.62 1.23
CA PHE A 42 6.59 -8.25 0.77
C PHE A 42 7.57 -8.03 1.91
N ALA A 43 7.15 -7.36 2.98
CA ALA A 43 7.99 -7.11 4.13
C ALA A 43 8.47 -8.42 4.79
N TRP A 44 7.58 -9.41 4.87
CA TRP A 44 7.95 -10.75 5.32
C TRP A 44 8.90 -11.45 4.34
N MET A 45 8.61 -11.42 3.03
CA MET A 45 9.42 -12.09 2.01
C MET A 45 10.85 -11.53 1.89
N ILE A 46 11.05 -10.23 2.11
CA ILE A 46 12.38 -9.60 2.05
C ILE A 46 13.12 -9.59 3.39
N GLY A 47 12.50 -10.12 4.45
CA GLY A 47 13.12 -10.22 5.77
C GLY A 47 13.30 -8.87 6.48
N LEU A 48 12.37 -7.93 6.31
CA LEU A 48 12.37 -6.68 7.09
C LEU A 48 12.26 -7.00 8.59
N SER A 49 13.01 -6.26 9.42
CA SER A 49 12.91 -6.39 10.87
C SER A 49 11.51 -5.97 11.36
N TYR A 50 11.05 -6.59 12.45
CA TYR A 50 9.77 -6.21 13.05
C TYR A 50 9.70 -4.74 13.46
N GLU A 51 10.82 -4.18 13.91
CA GLU A 51 10.93 -2.74 14.22
C GLU A 51 10.71 -1.89 12.97
N ALA A 52 11.35 -2.23 11.85
CA ALA A 52 11.17 -1.50 10.60
C ALA A 52 9.70 -1.59 10.12
N ILE A 53 9.08 -2.76 10.19
CA ILE A 53 7.66 -2.94 9.86
C ILE A 53 6.78 -2.06 10.76
N ALA A 54 7.03 -2.03 12.08
CA ALA A 54 6.30 -1.20 13.02
C ALA A 54 6.41 0.29 12.69
N TRP A 55 7.60 0.77 12.30
CA TRP A 55 7.78 2.16 11.88
C TRP A 55 7.01 2.53 10.61
N HIS A 56 6.87 1.62 9.65
CA HIS A 56 6.04 1.87 8.47
C HIS A 56 4.57 2.02 8.84
N TRP A 57 4.07 1.17 9.75
CA TRP A 57 2.70 1.27 10.26
C TRP A 57 2.47 2.52 11.10
N ALA A 58 3.45 2.92 11.92
CA ALA A 58 3.40 4.16 12.67
C ALA A 58 3.31 5.37 11.73
N MET A 59 4.10 5.38 10.65
CA MET A 59 4.03 6.45 9.64
C MET A 59 2.69 6.45 8.90
N PHE A 60 2.17 5.29 8.52
CA PHE A 60 0.83 5.17 7.93
C PHE A 60 -0.23 5.79 8.85
N ALA A 61 -0.24 5.41 10.13
CA ALA A 61 -1.19 5.92 11.11
C ALA A 61 -1.02 7.43 11.35
N LEU A 62 0.21 7.92 11.41
CA LEU A 62 0.52 9.34 11.59
C LEU A 62 0.02 10.19 10.42
N VAL A 63 0.31 9.77 9.18
CA VAL A 63 -0.13 10.48 7.97
C VAL A 63 -1.66 10.44 7.86
N LEU A 64 -2.29 9.30 8.18
CA LEU A 64 -3.74 9.19 8.22
C LEU A 64 -4.35 10.12 9.29
N PHE A 65 -3.75 10.16 10.48
CA PHE A 65 -4.23 11.03 11.55
C PHE A 65 -4.09 12.50 11.18
N ILE A 66 -2.91 12.94 10.73
CA ILE A 66 -2.66 14.34 10.37
C ILE A 66 -3.46 14.76 9.13
N GLY A 67 -3.64 13.87 8.16
CA GLY A 67 -4.33 14.19 6.90
C GLY A 67 -5.85 14.28 7.01
N PHE A 68 -6.44 13.70 8.05
CA PHE A 68 -7.89 13.61 8.22
C PHE A 68 -8.43 14.26 9.51
N VAL A 69 -7.55 14.86 10.34
CA VAL A 69 -7.90 15.72 11.48
C VAL A 69 -7.65 17.17 11.10
#